data_AF-K6TUT4-F1
#
_entry.id   AF-K6TUT4-F1
#
_cell.length_a   1.000
_cell.length_b   1.000
_cell.length_c   1.000
_cell.angle_alpha   90.00
_cell.angle_beta   90.00
_cell.angle_gamma   90.00
#
_symmetry.space_group_name_H-M   'P 1'
#
loop_
_entity.id
_entity.type
_entity.pdbx_description
1 polymer ?
#
loop_
_entity_poly.entity_id
_entity_poly.type
_entity_poly.pdbx_seq_one_letter_code
_entity_poly.pdbx_strand_id
1 'polypeptide(L)' 'MARKISISFKETEKDIKLYNFLNALDDKSADIKTVLRNFYKSQLNEKDIPVESYVKKANEEVDVLNF' A
#
# COMPACT_ATOMS: atom_id res chain seq x y z
N MET A 1 -11.32 0.11 13.54
CA MET A 1 -11.93 -0.14 12.20
C MET A 1 -10.92 -0.88 11.33
N ALA A 2 -11.25 -2.07 10.85
CA ALA A 2 -10.42 -2.78 9.90
C ALA A 2 -10.76 -2.32 8.48
N ARG A 3 -9.75 -1.92 7.69
CA ARG A 3 -9.90 -1.63 6.25
C ARG A 3 -9.37 -2.82 5.47
N LYS A 4 -10.16 -3.36 4.54
CA LYS A 4 -9.80 -4.49 3.68
C LYS A 4 -9.42 -3.97 2.30
N ILE A 5 -8.31 -4.47 1.75
CA ILE A 5 -7.88 -4.20 0.38
C ILE A 5 -7.83 -5.55 -0.35
N SER A 6 -8.45 -5.61 -1.51
CA SER A 6 -8.38 -6.77 -2.41
C SER A 6 -7.40 -6.46 -3.54
N ILE A 7 -6.54 -7.42 -3.89
CA ILE A 7 -5.54 -7.27 -4.95
C ILE A 7 -5.70 -8.45 -5.91
N SER A 8 -5.73 -8.14 -7.21
CA SER A 8 -5.77 -9.14 -8.28
C SER A 8 -4.40 -9.25 -8.96
N PHE A 9 -4.02 -10.45 -9.36
CA PHE A 9 -2.75 -10.74 -10.04
C PHE A 9 -3.00 -11.02 -11.52
N LYS A 10 -2.09 -10.60 -12.41
CA LYS A 10 -2.23 -10.73 -13.88
C LYS A 10 -1.83 -12.12 -14.41
N GLU A 11 -1.65 -13.11 -13.52
CA GLU A 11 -1.25 -14.49 -13.85
C GLU A 11 0.06 -14.63 -14.65
N THR A 12 0.98 -13.68 -14.53
CA THR A 12 2.34 -13.88 -15.06
C THR A 12 3.12 -14.85 -14.18
N GLU A 13 4.16 -15.53 -14.70
CA GLU A 13 4.96 -16.45 -13.88
C GLU A 13 5.51 -15.81 -12.60
N LYS A 14 5.88 -14.52 -12.67
CA LYS A 14 6.36 -13.75 -11.52
C LYS A 14 5.24 -13.49 -10.52
N ASP A 15 4.06 -13.12 -11.01
CA ASP A 15 2.88 -12.86 -10.18
C ASP A 15 2.38 -14.14 -9.49
N ILE A 16 2.40 -15.27 -10.18
CA ILE A 16 2.02 -16.57 -9.61
C ILE A 16 2.97 -16.96 -8.47
N LYS A 17 4.28 -16.79 -8.69
CA LYS A 17 5.28 -17.03 -7.63
C LYS A 17 5.06 -16.12 -6.43
N LEU A 18 4.81 -14.83 -6.67
CA LEU A 18 4.52 -13.86 -5.62
C LEU A 18 3.23 -14.21 -4.86
N TYR A 19 2.17 -14.57 -5.58
CA TYR A 19 0.90 -15.01 -4.99
C TYR A 19 1.09 -16.24 -4.08
N ASN A 20 1.81 -17.26 -4.56
CA ASN A 20 2.10 -18.47 -3.78
C ASN A 20 2.92 -18.15 -2.53
N PHE A 21 3.92 -17.29 -2.67
CA PHE A 21 4.73 -16.81 -1.54
C PHE A 21 3.85 -16.11 -0.49
N LEU A 22 3.02 -15.15 -0.90
CA LEU A 22 2.14 -14.42 0.01
C LEU A 22 1.10 -15.32 0.66
N ASN A 23 0.65 -16.36 -0.04
CA ASN A 23 -0.30 -17.32 0.51
C ASN A 23 0.29 -18.28 1.54
N ALA A 24 1.60 -18.52 1.49
CA ALA A 24 2.31 -19.37 2.44
C ALA A 24 2.62 -18.67 3.78
N LEU A 25 2.41 -17.34 3.88
CA LEU A 25 2.58 -16.58 5.12
C LEU A 25 1.40 -16.82 6.08
N ASP A 26 1.70 -17.00 7.37
CA ASP A 26 0.70 -17.17 8.42
C ASP A 26 -0.18 -15.91 8.58
N ASP A 27 0.43 -14.72 8.73
CA ASP A 27 -0.29 -13.43 8.75
C ASP A 27 0.14 -12.52 7.59
N LYS A 28 -0.45 -12.80 6.42
CA LYS A 28 -0.25 -12.05 5.18
C LYS A 28 -0.42 -10.54 5.38
N SER A 29 -1.42 -10.12 6.16
CA SER A 29 -1.74 -8.70 6.31
C SER A 29 -0.68 -7.98 7.11
N ALA A 30 -0.21 -8.58 8.21
CA ALA A 30 0.85 -8.00 9.04
C ALA A 30 2.17 -7.87 8.27
N ASP A 31 2.57 -8.95 7.58
CA ASP A 31 3.85 -8.99 6.88
C ASP A 31 3.89 -8.03 5.69
N ILE A 32 2.83 -8.00 4.87
CA ILE A 32 2.71 -7.05 3.76
C ILE A 32 2.79 -5.60 4.26
N LYS A 33 2.09 -5.27 5.36
CA LYS A 33 2.14 -3.93 5.94
C LYS A 33 3.54 -3.55 6.41
N THR A 34 4.29 -4.49 6.98
CA THR A 34 5.66 -4.24 7.44
C THR A 34 6.58 -3.92 6.27
N VAL A 35 6.51 -4.72 5.20
CA VAL A 35 7.31 -4.49 3.98
C VAL A 35 6.96 -3.15 3.34
N LEU A 36 5.67 -2.86 3.14
CA LEU A 36 5.21 -1.59 2.57
C LEU A 36 5.63 -0.40 3.42
N ARG A 37 5.55 -0.50 4.75
CA ARG A 37 5.97 0.57 5.67
C ARG A 37 7.46 0.81 5.62
N ASN A 38 8.26 -0.25 5.56
CA ASN A 38 9.72 -0.14 5.47
C ASN A 38 10.15 0.47 4.14
N PHE A 39 9.54 0.03 3.03
CA PHE A 39 9.76 0.61 1.71
C PHE A 39 9.36 2.08 1.66
N TYR A 40 8.20 2.44 2.21
CA TYR A 40 7.77 3.83 2.27
C TYR A 40 8.74 4.70 3.09
N LYS A 41 9.20 4.20 4.24
CA LYS A 41 10.22 4.88 5.06
C LYS A 41 11.55 5.04 4.34
N SER A 42 12.03 4.01 3.63
CA SER A 42 13.29 4.10 2.89
C SER A 42 13.20 5.12 1.75
N GLN A 43 12.07 5.18 1.06
CA GLN A 43 11.82 6.19 0.01
C GLN A 43 11.75 7.62 0.57
N LEU A 44 11.22 7.80 1.78
CA LEU A 44 11.21 9.10 2.47
C LEU A 44 12.61 9.53 2.94
N ASN A 45 13.47 8.58 3.31
CA ASN A 45 14.83 8.92 3.73
C ASN A 45 15.75 9.29 2.55
N GLU A 46 15.45 8.80 1.34
CA GLU A 46 16.21 9.08 0.11
C GLU A 46 15.75 10.37 -0.61
N LYS A 47 14.61 10.94 -0.22
CA LYS A 47 14.12 12.19 -0.79
C LYS A 47 13.57 13.09 0.32
N ASP A 48 14.18 14.26 0.51
CA ASP A 48 13.63 15.40 1.27
C ASP A 48 12.28 15.84 0.67
N ILE A 49 11.23 15.06 0.89
CA ILE A 49 9.86 15.37 0.46
C ILE A 49 9.07 15.68 1.74
N PRO A 50 8.49 16.89 1.86
CA PRO A 50 7.70 17.23 3.04
C PRO A 50 6.46 16.33 3.12
N VAL A 51 6.44 15.52 4.19
CA VAL A 51 5.41 14.53 4.55
C VAL A 51 4.00 15.17 4.66
N GLU A 52 3.94 16.49 4.84
CA GLU A 52 2.70 17.28 4.94
C GLU A 52 1.86 17.31 3.65
N SER A 53 2.44 17.01 2.49
CA SER A 53 1.73 17.04 1.20
C SER A 53 0.80 15.85 0.96
N TYR A 54 1.07 14.68 1.57
CA TYR A 54 0.25 13.47 1.39
C TYR A 54 -0.90 13.37 2.38
N VAL A 55 -0.75 13.93 3.60
CA VAL A 55 -1.83 13.98 4.59
C VAL A 55 -2.86 15.07 4.25
N LYS A 56 -2.43 16.20 3.67
CA LYS A 56 -3.36 17.26 3.21
C LYS A 56 -4.27 16.80 2.06
N LYS A 57 -3.76 16.04 1.09
CA LYS A 57 -4.60 15.50 -0.01
C LYS A 57 -5.63 14.45 0.41
N ALA A 58 -5.49 13.83 1.58
CA ALA A 58 -6.48 12.89 2.10
C ALA A 58 -7.57 13.57 2.96
N ASN A 59 -7.33 14.81 3.39
CA ASN A 59 -8.25 15.61 4.22
C ASN A 59 -8.88 16.79 3.48
N GLU A 60 -8.43 17.11 2.26
CA GLU A 60 -9.21 17.98 1.36
C GLU A 60 -10.40 17.16 0.85
N GLU A 61 -11.57 17.54 1.37
CA GLU A 61 -12.90 17.13 0.94
C GLU A 61 -12.94 16.94 -0.57
N VAL A 62 -13.11 15.69 -1.01
CA VAL A 62 -13.65 15.44 -2.35
C VAL A 62 -15.08 15.96 -2.30
N ASP A 63 -15.29 17.18 -2.80
CA ASP A 63 -16.62 17.75 -2.97
C ASP A 63 -17.35 16.98 -4.07
N VAL A 64 -18.07 15.95 -3.65
CA VAL A 64 -18.92 15.07 -4.49
C VAL A 64 -20.21 15.76 -4.95
N LEU A 65 -20.40 17.05 -4.66
CA LEU A 65 -21.56 17.85 -5.08
C LEU A 65 -21.24 18.92 -6.12
N ASN A 66 -20.02 18.94 -6.68
CA ASN A 66 -19.75 19.69 -7.90
C ASN A 66 -20.26 18.89 -9.12
N PHE A 67 -21.54 19.09 -9.44
CA PHE A 67 -22.20 18.58 -10.64
C PHE A 67 -21.91 19.46 -11.86
#